data_AF-A0A2E0SU69-F1
#
_entry.id   AF-A0A2E0SU69-F1
#
_cell.length_a   1.000
_cell.length_b   1.000
_cell.length_c   1.000
_cell.angle_alpha   90.00
_cell.angle_beta   90.00
_cell.angle_gamma   90.00
#
_symmetry.space_group_name_H-M   'P 1'
#
loop_
_entity.id
_entity.type
_entity.pdbx_description
1 polymer ?
#
loop_
_entity_poly.entity_id
_entity_poly.type
_entity_poly.pdbx_seq_one_letter_code
_entity_poly.pdbx_strand_id
1 'polypeptide(L)'
;MGRPVVLGAVFTTVMTVALPFLGGGGPALTQSAQASAAAAVPIASTSLVVQGQSAANPAAALAAVTQPVASILEVDKPKIDLSVDVEHIAQKPVPPPPPPVVVSGASADSGTAQRQAALAAQGASCPSNVGGSTGSAPGRTSSGGVAGTTTSDIASFAAAYNAIRVANCLNPVPMANFRYDSCMETRLFWMAEDPSTNPSSAWGHTNTAKRSDGKPIEGCDGNLAGGSGNTGATVAQKWWNSTAHRNSLYRPTYTGSTGGVCIYLAMTHGGVPNEPYSFTRAAARWGSC
;
A
#
# COMPACT_ATOMS: atom_id res chain seq x y z
N MET A 1 -6.26 53.56 62.47
CA MET A 1 -7.65 53.09 62.74
C MET A 1 -8.07 52.32 61.49
N GLY A 2 -7.85 51.01 61.39
CA GLY A 2 -8.66 49.91 61.97
C GLY A 2 -9.81 49.58 61.00
N ARG A 3 -10.06 48.38 60.45
CA ARG A 3 -9.55 47.00 60.51
C ARG A 3 -9.95 46.30 59.18
N PRO A 4 -9.39 45.12 58.85
CA PRO A 4 -9.57 44.38 57.57
C PRO A 4 -10.67 43.28 57.63
N VAL A 5 -10.60 42.30 56.71
CA VAL A 5 -11.35 41.00 56.59
C VAL A 5 -12.46 41.08 55.50
N VAL A 6 -12.61 40.19 54.51
CA VAL A 6 -12.88 38.72 54.55
C VAL A 6 -12.43 38.00 53.27
N LEU A 7 -11.82 36.83 53.50
CA LEU A 7 -11.49 35.73 52.59
C LEU A 7 -12.77 34.94 52.22
N GLY A 8 -12.98 34.60 50.95
CA GLY A 8 -14.14 33.78 50.53
C GLY A 8 -13.79 32.79 49.43
N ALA A 9 -13.32 31.60 49.81
CA ALA A 9 -13.30 30.42 48.95
C ALA A 9 -14.65 29.71 49.05
N VAL A 10 -15.28 29.37 47.93
CA VAL A 10 -16.44 28.48 47.88
C VAL A 10 -16.20 27.38 46.85
N PHE A 11 -16.17 26.16 47.36
CA PHE A 11 -16.13 24.88 46.66
C PHE A 11 -17.55 24.45 46.23
N THR A 12 -17.60 23.42 45.37
CA THR A 12 -18.74 22.58 44.94
C THR A 12 -19.70 23.19 43.91
N THR A 13 -19.96 22.55 42.76
CA THR A 13 -20.74 21.30 42.69
C THR A 13 -20.43 20.53 41.40
N VAL A 14 -20.11 19.23 41.55
CA VAL A 14 -20.09 18.23 40.47
C VAL A 14 -21.52 17.81 40.18
N MET A 15 -21.98 17.95 38.93
CA MET A 15 -23.22 17.33 38.48
C MET A 15 -22.89 16.18 37.52
N THR A 16 -22.93 14.99 38.09
CA THR A 16 -23.00 13.69 37.40
C THR A 16 -24.33 13.57 36.68
N VAL A 17 -24.32 13.48 35.35
CA VAL A 17 -25.45 12.96 34.58
C VAL A 17 -25.27 11.44 34.48
N ALA A 18 -26.09 10.73 35.25
CA ALA A 18 -26.29 9.29 35.15
C ALA A 18 -27.28 9.00 34.00
N LEU A 19 -26.92 8.09 33.10
CA LEU A 19 -27.85 7.40 32.20
C LEU A 19 -27.91 5.91 32.60
N PRO A 20 -29.11 5.28 32.66
CA PRO A 20 -29.27 3.94 33.19
C PRO A 20 -29.07 2.82 32.15
N PHE A 21 -28.25 1.84 32.55
CA PHE A 21 -28.33 0.37 32.43
C PHE A 21 -28.96 -0.38 31.23
N LEU A 22 -28.35 -1.57 31.04
CA LEU A 22 -28.76 -2.82 30.35
C LEU A 22 -28.30 -2.94 28.87
N GLY A 23 -27.44 -3.88 28.46
CA GLY A 23 -26.82 -5.04 29.09
C GLY A 23 -26.18 -5.91 27.99
N GLY A 24 -25.22 -6.78 28.35
CA GLY A 24 -24.72 -7.83 27.44
C GLY A 24 -23.28 -8.23 27.73
N GLY A 25 -23.10 -9.41 28.34
CA GLY A 25 -21.85 -9.89 28.94
C GLY A 25 -20.69 -10.09 27.96
N GLY A 26 -19.51 -9.69 28.41
CA GLY A 26 -18.23 -10.12 27.85
C GLY A 26 -17.80 -11.49 28.42
N PRO A 27 -17.00 -12.28 27.70
CA PRO A 27 -16.48 -13.54 28.20
C PRO A 27 -15.33 -13.33 29.20
N ALA A 28 -15.31 -14.21 30.20
CA ALA A 28 -14.40 -14.22 31.35
C ALA A 28 -12.96 -14.66 30.99
N LEU A 29 -12.00 -14.01 31.63
CA LEU A 29 -10.56 -14.29 31.59
C LEU A 29 -10.17 -15.43 32.54
N THR A 30 -10.59 -16.68 32.31
CA THR A 30 -10.01 -17.86 32.99
C THR A 30 -10.13 -19.18 32.20
N GLN A 31 -9.89 -19.18 30.88
CA GLN A 31 -9.65 -20.43 30.13
C GLN A 31 -8.34 -20.37 29.35
N SER A 32 -7.43 -21.26 29.71
CA SER A 32 -6.27 -21.63 28.90
C SER A 32 -6.73 -22.36 27.64
N ALA A 33 -6.61 -21.72 26.48
CA ALA A 33 -6.77 -22.36 25.20
C ALA A 33 -5.52 -23.20 24.89
N GLN A 34 -5.66 -24.52 24.96
CA GLN A 34 -4.73 -25.46 24.35
C GLN A 34 -5.07 -25.57 22.86
N ALA A 35 -4.13 -25.18 21.99
CA ALA A 35 -4.21 -25.52 20.58
C ALA A 35 -3.35 -26.77 20.34
N SER A 36 -4.02 -27.86 19.97
CA SER A 36 -3.42 -29.13 19.55
C SER A 36 -2.54 -28.91 18.31
N ALA A 37 -1.28 -29.32 18.39
CA ALA A 37 -0.40 -29.44 17.24
C ALA A 37 -0.89 -30.60 16.35
N ALA A 38 -1.49 -30.28 15.20
CA ALA A 38 -1.63 -31.23 14.11
C ALA A 38 -0.45 -31.02 13.15
N ALA A 39 0.37 -32.04 12.98
CA ALA A 39 1.49 -32.06 12.05
C ALA A 39 0.99 -31.98 10.61
N ALA A 40 1.09 -30.81 9.98
CA ALA A 40 1.02 -30.69 8.54
C ALA A 40 2.43 -30.91 7.97
N VAL A 41 2.67 -32.13 7.50
CA VAL A 41 3.87 -32.55 6.77
C VAL A 41 3.87 -31.88 5.39
N PRO A 42 5.01 -31.42 4.85
CA PRO A 42 5.06 -30.74 3.56
C PRO A 42 4.68 -31.68 2.40
N ILE A 43 3.75 -31.26 1.55
CA ILE A 43 3.52 -31.88 0.24
C ILE A 43 4.44 -31.21 -0.76
N ALA A 44 5.50 -31.92 -1.14
CA ALA A 44 6.30 -31.60 -2.31
C ALA A 44 5.46 -31.89 -3.57
N SER A 45 5.35 -30.90 -4.48
CA SER A 45 4.95 -31.14 -5.86
C SER A 45 6.19 -31.05 -6.74
N THR A 46 6.39 -32.13 -7.49
CA THR A 46 7.61 -32.56 -8.17
C THR A 46 7.99 -31.70 -9.37
N SER A 47 9.29 -31.45 -9.49
CA SER A 47 9.95 -31.00 -10.71
C SER A 47 9.73 -32.01 -11.85
N LEU A 48 9.27 -31.55 -13.02
CA LEU A 48 9.32 -32.37 -14.23
C LEU A 48 10.75 -32.35 -14.78
N VAL A 49 11.41 -33.50 -14.65
CA VAL A 49 12.63 -33.84 -15.37
C VAL A 49 12.24 -34.08 -16.84
N VAL A 50 12.79 -33.28 -17.75
CA VAL A 50 12.83 -33.62 -19.17
C VAL A 50 14.04 -34.53 -19.41
N GLN A 51 13.79 -35.81 -19.66
CA GLN A 51 14.72 -36.71 -20.34
C GLN A 51 13.98 -37.35 -21.52
N GLY A 52 14.53 -37.19 -22.72
CA GLY A 52 13.89 -37.53 -23.98
C GLY A 52 14.07 -38.99 -24.44
N GLN A 53 13.65 -39.19 -25.70
CA GLN A 53 13.82 -40.36 -26.59
C GLN A 53 12.79 -41.50 -26.37
N SER A 54 12.07 -42.09 -27.35
CA SER A 54 12.18 -42.13 -28.82
C SER A 54 10.89 -42.70 -29.49
N ALA A 55 10.71 -42.34 -30.77
CA ALA A 55 10.14 -43.10 -31.90
C ALA A 55 8.72 -43.71 -31.84
N ALA A 56 7.82 -43.20 -32.70
CA ALA A 56 6.73 -43.98 -33.31
C ALA A 56 6.33 -43.47 -34.71
N ASN A 57 6.67 -44.28 -35.71
CA ASN A 57 6.21 -44.45 -37.10
C ASN A 57 5.21 -43.48 -37.78
N PRO A 58 5.56 -42.93 -38.98
CA PRO A 58 4.62 -42.31 -39.91
C PRO A 58 4.06 -43.37 -40.90
N ALA A 59 3.01 -44.11 -40.50
CA ALA A 59 2.36 -45.09 -41.39
C ALA A 59 0.85 -45.27 -41.14
N ALA A 60 0.15 -44.19 -40.76
CA ALA A 60 -1.30 -44.20 -40.59
C ALA A 60 -1.94 -42.99 -41.29
N ALA A 61 -1.74 -42.90 -42.60
CA ALA A 61 -2.46 -41.97 -43.46
C ALA A 61 -2.67 -42.65 -44.81
N LEU A 62 -3.65 -43.55 -44.90
CA LEU A 62 -4.33 -44.02 -46.11
C LEU A 62 -5.22 -45.22 -45.75
N ALA A 63 -6.46 -44.95 -45.37
CA ALA A 63 -7.53 -45.94 -45.42
C ALA A 63 -8.82 -45.24 -45.86
N ALA A 64 -9.30 -45.68 -47.02
CA ALA A 64 -10.38 -45.12 -47.81
C ALA A 64 -11.72 -45.07 -47.07
N VAL A 65 -12.43 -43.96 -47.21
CA VAL A 65 -13.88 -43.88 -46.99
C VAL A 65 -14.53 -43.86 -48.37
N THR A 66 -15.02 -45.01 -48.79
CA THR A 66 -15.92 -45.16 -49.94
C THR A 66 -17.34 -44.86 -49.44
N GLN A 67 -18.00 -43.84 -49.98
CA GLN A 67 -19.42 -43.57 -49.68
C GLN A 67 -20.33 -44.12 -50.78
N PRO A 68 -21.47 -44.77 -50.44
CA PRO A 68 -22.47 -45.16 -51.41
C PRO A 68 -23.25 -43.94 -51.90
N VAL A 69 -23.53 -43.91 -53.20
CA VAL A 69 -24.35 -42.89 -53.86
C VAL A 69 -25.80 -43.11 -53.46
N ALA A 70 -26.34 -42.28 -52.57
CA ALA A 70 -27.76 -42.24 -52.27
C ALA A 70 -28.46 -41.19 -53.14
N SER A 71 -29.63 -41.57 -53.64
CA SER A 71 -30.47 -40.89 -54.61
C SER A 71 -30.74 -39.42 -54.29
N ILE A 72 -30.70 -38.60 -55.33
CA ILE A 72 -31.05 -37.18 -55.33
C ILE A 72 -32.57 -37.06 -55.08
N LEU A 73 -32.96 -36.67 -53.88
CA LEU A 73 -34.28 -36.08 -53.66
C LEU A 73 -34.20 -34.61 -54.05
N GLU A 74 -35.02 -34.23 -55.04
CA GLU A 74 -35.21 -32.86 -55.46
C GLU A 74 -35.90 -32.10 -54.32
N VAL A 75 -35.11 -31.37 -53.53
CA VAL A 75 -35.63 -30.46 -52.50
C VAL A 75 -35.91 -29.13 -53.17
N ASP A 76 -37.19 -28.76 -53.16
CA ASP A 76 -37.69 -27.46 -53.61
C ASP A 76 -36.87 -26.34 -52.94
N LYS A 77 -36.22 -25.48 -53.74
CA LYS A 77 -35.38 -24.40 -53.22
C LYS A 77 -36.27 -23.38 -52.50
N PRO A 78 -36.17 -23.18 -51.18
CA PRO A 78 -36.84 -22.05 -50.56
C PRO A 78 -36.25 -20.76 -51.13
N LYS A 79 -37.12 -19.80 -51.48
CA LYS A 79 -36.71 -18.42 -51.79
C LYS A 79 -35.89 -17.90 -50.61
N ILE A 80 -34.59 -17.73 -50.79
CA ILE A 80 -33.74 -17.04 -49.83
C ILE A 80 -34.15 -15.57 -49.87
N ASP A 81 -34.70 -15.09 -48.76
CA ASP A 81 -34.97 -13.68 -48.57
C ASP A 81 -33.64 -12.95 -48.33
N LEU A 82 -33.15 -12.28 -49.37
CA LEU A 82 -31.91 -11.51 -49.37
C LEU A 82 -31.98 -10.23 -48.51
N SER A 83 -33.12 -9.94 -47.88
CA SER A 83 -33.25 -8.83 -46.92
C SER A 83 -32.74 -9.18 -45.52
N VAL A 84 -32.44 -10.46 -45.27
CA VAL A 84 -31.93 -10.93 -43.98
C VAL A 84 -30.43 -11.20 -44.11
N ASP A 85 -29.62 -10.34 -43.50
CA ASP A 85 -28.16 -10.49 -43.42
C ASP A 85 -27.81 -11.63 -42.44
N VAL A 86 -27.79 -12.85 -42.96
CA VAL A 86 -27.48 -14.07 -42.21
C VAL A 86 -25.99 -14.24 -41.90
N GLU A 87 -25.12 -13.41 -42.50
CA GLU A 87 -23.65 -13.46 -42.33
C GLU A 87 -23.21 -13.07 -40.90
N HIS A 88 -24.09 -12.39 -40.14
CA HIS A 88 -23.77 -11.84 -38.82
C HIS A 88 -24.41 -12.60 -37.65
N ILE A 89 -25.22 -13.64 -37.89
CA ILE A 89 -25.93 -14.37 -36.82
C ILE A 89 -24.98 -15.25 -35.98
N ALA A 90 -23.83 -15.66 -36.54
CA ALA A 90 -22.85 -16.49 -35.84
C ALA A 90 -21.72 -15.70 -35.14
N GLN A 91 -21.70 -14.37 -35.24
CA GLN A 91 -20.69 -13.56 -34.55
C GLN A 91 -21.08 -13.39 -33.08
N LYS A 92 -20.57 -14.30 -32.23
CA LYS A 92 -20.56 -14.09 -30.78
C LYS A 92 -19.94 -12.71 -30.52
N PRO A 93 -20.58 -11.83 -29.74
CA PRO A 93 -20.02 -10.52 -29.42
C PRO A 93 -18.57 -10.68 -28.97
N VAL A 94 -17.65 -10.07 -29.72
CA VAL A 94 -16.24 -10.01 -29.30
C VAL A 94 -16.23 -9.24 -27.99
N PRO A 95 -15.75 -9.83 -26.88
CA PRO A 95 -15.61 -9.09 -25.64
C PRO A 95 -14.81 -7.82 -25.94
N PRO A 96 -15.28 -6.64 -25.50
CA PRO A 96 -14.52 -5.42 -25.73
C PRO A 96 -13.09 -5.63 -25.23
N PRO A 97 -12.08 -5.16 -25.97
CA PRO A 97 -10.70 -5.24 -25.51
C PRO A 97 -10.66 -4.70 -24.08
N PRO A 98 -9.96 -5.38 -23.15
CA PRO A 98 -9.87 -4.90 -21.78
C PRO A 98 -9.42 -3.44 -21.82
N PRO A 99 -10.03 -2.56 -21.00
CA PRO A 99 -9.72 -1.15 -21.03
C PRO A 99 -8.20 -0.99 -20.94
N PRO A 100 -7.59 -0.08 -21.74
CA PRO A 100 -6.16 0.14 -21.68
C PRO A 100 -5.81 0.44 -20.23
N VAL A 101 -5.00 -0.44 -19.63
CA VAL A 101 -4.51 -0.24 -18.27
C VAL A 101 -3.72 1.05 -18.33
N VAL A 102 -4.21 2.10 -17.67
CA VAL A 102 -3.50 3.38 -17.60
C VAL A 102 -2.25 3.13 -16.77
N VAL A 103 -1.15 2.81 -17.45
CA VAL A 103 0.16 2.65 -16.83
C VAL A 103 0.61 4.06 -16.46
N SER A 104 0.65 4.37 -15.16
CA SER A 104 1.25 5.64 -14.72
C SER A 104 2.69 5.72 -15.22
N GLY A 105 3.22 6.92 -15.52
CA GLY A 105 4.63 7.07 -15.93
C GLY A 105 5.58 6.41 -14.93
N ALA A 106 5.28 6.53 -13.64
CA ALA A 106 6.02 5.86 -12.57
C ALA A 106 5.98 4.32 -12.65
N SER A 107 4.85 3.74 -13.07
CA SER A 107 4.71 2.30 -13.28
C SER A 107 5.57 1.81 -14.45
N ALA A 108 5.60 2.57 -15.56
CA ALA A 108 6.47 2.28 -16.70
C ALA A 108 7.94 2.34 -16.30
N ASP A 109 8.35 3.43 -15.65
CA ASP A 109 9.74 3.64 -15.20
C ASP A 109 10.20 2.63 -14.16
N SER A 110 9.27 2.10 -13.36
CA SER A 110 9.60 1.14 -12.29
C SER A 110 9.80 -0.29 -12.79
N GLY A 111 9.49 -0.60 -14.05
CA GLY A 111 9.57 -1.96 -14.60
C GLY A 111 8.35 -2.85 -14.32
N THR A 112 7.15 -2.26 -14.13
CA THR A 112 5.94 -3.03 -13.78
C THR A 112 5.54 -4.01 -14.88
N ALA A 113 5.60 -3.61 -16.14
CA ALA A 113 5.25 -4.48 -17.27
C ALA A 113 6.15 -5.72 -17.34
N GLN A 114 7.45 -5.54 -17.07
CA GLN A 114 8.43 -6.63 -17.04
C GLN A 114 8.13 -7.60 -15.90
N ARG A 115 7.77 -7.10 -14.71
CA ARG A 115 7.34 -7.96 -13.58
C ARG A 115 6.07 -8.73 -13.90
N GLN A 116 5.09 -8.07 -14.49
CA GLN A 116 3.84 -8.70 -14.92
C GLN A 116 4.08 -9.82 -15.94
N ALA A 117 4.88 -9.54 -16.97
CA ALA A 117 5.23 -10.52 -17.99
C ALA A 117 6.01 -11.70 -17.39
N ALA A 118 6.95 -11.45 -16.48
CA ALA A 118 7.72 -12.50 -15.82
C ALA A 118 6.84 -13.43 -14.95
N LEU A 119 5.87 -12.86 -14.22
CA LEU A 119 4.91 -13.64 -13.44
C LEU A 119 3.96 -14.44 -14.35
N ALA A 120 3.43 -13.81 -15.40
CA ALA A 120 2.55 -14.46 -16.36
C ALA A 120 3.23 -15.63 -17.09
N ALA A 121 4.52 -15.49 -17.44
CA ALA A 121 5.32 -16.57 -18.03
C ALA A 121 5.48 -17.78 -17.09
N GLN A 122 5.32 -17.58 -15.79
CA GLN A 122 5.33 -18.63 -14.75
C GLN A 122 3.91 -19.11 -14.39
N GLY A 123 2.87 -18.64 -15.07
CA GLY A 123 1.48 -18.91 -14.73
C GLY A 123 1.01 -18.26 -13.42
N ALA A 124 1.76 -17.29 -12.90
CA ALA A 124 1.47 -16.57 -11.66
C ALA A 124 0.82 -15.21 -11.93
N SER A 125 0.13 -14.69 -10.92
CA SER A 125 -0.44 -13.34 -10.90
C SER A 125 0.32 -12.43 -9.94
N CYS A 126 0.07 -11.12 -10.04
CA CYS A 126 0.64 -10.17 -9.10
C CYS A 126 0.12 -10.41 -7.67
N PRO A 127 0.94 -10.09 -6.64
CA PRO A 127 0.52 -10.24 -5.26
C PRO A 127 -0.77 -9.49 -4.96
N SER A 128 -1.53 -9.98 -3.97
CA SER A 128 -2.70 -9.28 -3.45
C SER A 128 -2.37 -8.48 -2.19
N ASN A 129 -3.27 -7.57 -1.79
CA ASN A 129 -3.12 -6.82 -0.55
C ASN A 129 -3.07 -7.75 0.67
N VAL A 130 -2.31 -7.33 1.68
CA VAL A 130 -2.20 -8.01 2.98
C VAL A 130 -3.05 -7.31 4.02
N GLY A 131 -3.69 -8.09 4.89
CA GLY A 131 -4.43 -7.58 6.04
C GLY A 131 -3.55 -7.37 7.28
N GLY A 132 -4.18 -6.89 8.35
CA GLY A 132 -3.55 -6.67 9.66
C GLY A 132 -3.53 -5.20 10.09
N SER A 133 -2.86 -4.96 11.22
CA SER A 133 -2.71 -3.63 11.80
C SER A 133 -1.25 -3.19 11.77
N THR A 134 -1.04 -1.88 11.72
CA THR A 134 0.29 -1.28 11.79
C THR A 134 0.78 -1.17 13.23
N GLY A 135 2.05 -0.77 13.41
CA GLY A 135 2.49 -0.18 14.67
C GLY A 135 1.73 1.11 15.00
N SER A 136 1.89 1.58 16.24
CA SER A 136 1.33 2.85 16.73
C SER A 136 2.40 3.95 16.77
N ALA A 137 1.93 5.19 16.82
CA ALA A 137 2.77 6.36 17.08
C ALA A 137 2.28 7.07 18.36
N PRO A 138 3.18 7.76 19.09
CA PRO A 138 2.82 8.42 20.34
C PRO A 138 1.93 9.66 20.15
N GLY A 139 1.83 10.24 18.94
CA GLY A 139 1.07 11.47 18.72
C GLY A 139 1.59 12.66 19.54
N ARG A 140 2.91 12.70 19.81
CA ARG A 140 3.50 13.72 20.68
C ARG A 140 3.48 15.10 20.03
N THR A 141 3.45 16.15 20.85
CA THR A 141 3.66 17.53 20.43
C THR A 141 5.06 17.97 20.85
N SER A 142 5.76 18.65 19.96
CA SER A 142 7.07 19.24 20.24
C SER A 142 6.98 20.43 21.21
N SER A 143 8.12 20.88 21.72
CA SER A 143 8.21 22.07 22.59
C SER A 143 7.72 23.34 21.90
N GLY A 144 7.88 23.45 20.58
CA GLY A 144 7.38 24.56 19.76
C GLY A 144 5.91 24.45 19.39
N GLY A 145 5.19 23.43 19.87
CA GLY A 145 3.76 23.25 19.60
C GLY A 145 3.44 22.55 18.28
N VAL A 146 4.44 22.04 17.55
CA VAL A 146 4.24 21.26 16.31
C VAL A 146 3.74 19.87 16.67
N ALA A 147 2.63 19.44 16.04
CA ALA A 147 2.05 18.12 16.26
C ALA A 147 2.85 17.04 15.50
N GLY A 148 3.07 15.89 16.15
CA GLY A 148 3.83 14.76 15.60
C GLY A 148 2.99 13.69 14.93
N THR A 149 3.64 12.57 14.67
CA THR A 149 3.13 11.40 13.95
C THR A 149 2.00 10.76 14.74
N THR A 150 0.87 10.56 14.07
CA THR A 150 -0.28 9.85 14.64
C THR A 150 -0.34 8.40 14.17
N THR A 151 -1.04 7.54 14.92
CA THR A 151 -1.31 6.17 14.47
C THR A 151 -2.10 6.14 13.15
N SER A 152 -2.96 7.14 12.90
CA SER A 152 -3.67 7.30 11.62
C SER A 152 -2.74 7.63 10.44
N ASP A 153 -1.66 8.38 10.68
CA ASP A 153 -0.65 8.66 9.65
C ASP A 153 0.02 7.36 9.19
N ILE A 154 0.43 6.52 10.14
CA ILE A 154 1.05 5.23 9.84
C ILE A 154 0.07 4.29 9.13
N ALA A 155 -1.16 4.17 9.63
CA ALA A 155 -2.16 3.30 9.03
C ALA A 155 -2.51 3.72 7.59
N SER A 156 -2.72 5.02 7.35
CA SER A 156 -3.03 5.53 6.01
C SER A 156 -1.84 5.41 5.05
N PHE A 157 -0.61 5.66 5.52
CA PHE A 157 0.61 5.43 4.76
C PHE A 157 0.79 3.96 4.38
N ALA A 158 0.67 3.04 5.34
CA ALA A 158 0.87 1.62 5.12
C ALA A 158 -0.10 1.04 4.09
N ALA A 159 -1.38 1.41 4.20
CA ALA A 159 -2.41 1.00 3.26
C ALA A 159 -2.10 1.48 1.83
N ALA A 160 -1.78 2.76 1.67
CA ALA A 160 -1.44 3.33 0.36
C ALA A 160 -0.14 2.75 -0.21
N TYR A 161 0.89 2.62 0.63
CA TYR A 161 2.19 2.08 0.23
C TYR A 161 2.05 0.64 -0.29
N ASN A 162 1.33 -0.23 0.42
CA ASN A 162 1.11 -1.60 -0.04
C ASN A 162 0.20 -1.68 -1.26
N ALA A 163 -0.83 -0.84 -1.35
CA ALA A 163 -1.66 -0.75 -2.55
C ALA A 163 -0.82 -0.37 -3.79
N ILE A 164 0.11 0.59 -3.65
CA ILE A 164 1.06 0.96 -4.71
C ILE A 164 1.96 -0.22 -5.06
N ARG A 165 2.50 -0.95 -4.07
CA ARG A 165 3.34 -2.14 -4.32
C ARG A 165 2.59 -3.20 -5.11
N VAL A 166 1.39 -3.56 -4.66
CA VAL A 166 0.53 -4.55 -5.30
C VAL A 166 0.16 -4.13 -6.72
N ALA A 167 -0.26 -2.88 -6.94
CA ALA A 167 -0.57 -2.35 -8.25
C ALA A 167 0.63 -2.39 -9.23
N ASN A 168 1.84 -2.44 -8.71
CA ASN A 168 3.09 -2.51 -9.49
C ASN A 168 3.76 -3.88 -9.42
N CYS A 169 3.03 -4.91 -8.98
CA CYS A 169 3.47 -6.30 -8.90
C CYS A 169 4.72 -6.50 -8.04
N LEU A 170 4.79 -5.74 -6.95
CA LEU A 170 5.77 -5.89 -5.89
C LEU A 170 5.12 -6.60 -4.70
N ASN A 171 5.87 -7.48 -4.03
CA ASN A 171 5.40 -8.13 -2.80
C ASN A 171 5.08 -7.06 -1.74
N PRO A 172 3.89 -7.06 -1.12
CA PRO A 172 3.58 -6.13 -0.04
C PRO A 172 4.45 -6.39 1.18
N VAL A 173 4.63 -5.38 2.02
CA VAL A 173 5.28 -5.49 3.33
C VAL A 173 4.21 -5.85 4.36
N PRO A 174 4.44 -6.78 5.32
CA PRO A 174 3.48 -7.07 6.37
C PRO A 174 3.02 -5.80 7.10
N MET A 175 1.72 -5.67 7.37
CA MET A 175 1.17 -4.44 8.00
C MET A 175 1.85 -4.12 9.34
N ALA A 176 2.19 -5.14 10.15
CA ALA A 176 2.88 -4.98 11.43
C ALA A 176 4.32 -4.42 11.32
N ASN A 177 4.89 -4.40 10.12
CA ASN A 177 6.24 -3.90 9.87
C ASN A 177 6.28 -2.41 9.47
N PHE A 178 5.13 -1.73 9.44
CA PHE A 178 5.08 -0.27 9.34
C PHE A 178 5.17 0.33 10.74
N ARG A 179 6.25 1.05 11.00
CA ARG A 179 6.65 1.48 12.34
C ARG A 179 6.92 2.97 12.40
N TYR A 180 6.61 3.55 13.56
CA TYR A 180 7.04 4.89 13.94
C TYR A 180 8.57 4.95 14.10
N ASP A 181 9.18 6.07 13.73
CA ASP A 181 10.61 6.35 13.98
C ASP A 181 10.78 7.70 14.66
N SER A 182 11.13 7.66 15.95
CA SER A 182 11.32 8.85 16.77
C SER A 182 12.51 9.70 16.36
N CYS A 183 13.54 9.10 15.76
CA CYS A 183 14.71 9.83 15.33
C CYS A 183 14.38 10.66 14.09
N MET A 184 13.65 10.09 13.12
CA MET A 184 13.15 10.85 11.97
C MET A 184 12.13 11.92 12.40
N GLU A 185 11.25 11.65 13.36
CA GLU A 185 10.31 12.68 13.82
C GLU A 185 11.02 13.85 14.50
N THR A 186 12.07 13.57 15.28
CA THR A 186 12.91 14.62 15.89
C THR A 186 13.52 15.51 14.80
N ARG A 187 13.94 14.92 13.67
CA ARG A 187 14.43 15.68 12.51
C ARG A 187 13.35 16.57 11.90
N LEU A 188 12.13 16.08 11.79
CA LEU A 188 11.01 16.84 11.25
C LEU A 188 10.57 17.98 12.18
N PHE A 189 10.56 17.77 13.50
CA PHE A 189 10.35 18.86 14.46
C PHE A 189 11.45 19.91 14.36
N TRP A 190 12.71 19.50 14.25
CA TRP A 190 13.81 20.42 14.04
C TRP A 190 13.61 21.29 12.77
N MET A 191 13.05 20.73 11.69
CA MET A 191 12.71 21.53 10.50
C MET A 191 11.51 22.44 10.73
N ALA A 192 10.46 21.91 11.35
CA ALA A 192 9.19 22.62 11.56
C ALA A 192 9.27 23.73 12.61
N GLU A 193 10.26 23.67 13.50
CA GLU A 193 10.49 24.68 14.52
C GLU A 193 11.44 25.80 14.06
N ASP A 194 11.86 25.83 12.79
CA ASP A 194 12.68 26.92 12.26
C ASP A 194 11.91 28.26 12.34
N PRO A 195 12.47 29.33 12.91
CA PRO A 195 11.72 30.58 13.09
C PRO A 195 11.49 31.37 11.79
N SER A 196 11.98 30.90 10.64
CA SER A 196 11.73 31.54 9.36
C SER A 196 10.27 31.39 8.94
N THR A 197 9.70 32.44 8.35
CA THR A 197 8.39 32.37 7.68
C THR A 197 8.46 31.67 6.32
N ASN A 198 9.66 31.33 5.83
CA ASN A 198 9.83 30.55 4.61
C ASN A 198 9.75 29.05 4.95
N PRO A 199 8.72 28.31 4.47
CA PRO A 199 8.56 26.89 4.79
C PRO A 199 9.66 25.98 4.20
N SER A 200 10.44 26.50 3.25
CA SER A 200 11.62 25.82 2.69
C SER A 200 12.90 26.11 3.48
N SER A 201 12.85 27.00 4.47
CA SER A 201 13.95 27.19 5.41
C SER A 201 14.11 25.92 6.25
N ALA A 202 15.35 25.57 6.60
CA ALA A 202 15.72 24.29 7.21
C ALA A 202 15.36 23.01 6.41
N TRP A 203 14.70 23.12 5.25
CA TRP A 203 14.32 21.96 4.43
C TRP A 203 15.54 21.35 3.74
N GLY A 204 15.72 20.03 3.89
CA GLY A 204 16.75 19.28 3.20
C GLY A 204 17.41 18.17 4.03
N HIS A 205 18.28 17.42 3.36
CA HIS A 205 19.05 16.33 3.95
C HIS A 205 20.14 16.84 4.90
N THR A 206 20.71 15.94 5.70
CA THR A 206 21.64 16.28 6.81
C THR A 206 22.86 17.11 6.38
N ASN A 207 23.29 17.01 5.13
CA ASN A 207 24.46 17.77 4.64
C ASN A 207 24.10 19.13 4.00
N THR A 208 22.82 19.41 3.74
CA THR A 208 22.38 20.60 3.00
C THR A 208 21.47 21.52 3.81
N ALA A 209 20.65 20.97 4.69
CA ALA A 209 19.71 21.74 5.49
C ALA A 209 20.41 22.58 6.57
N LYS A 210 19.95 23.82 6.73
CA LYS A 210 20.38 24.73 7.79
C LYS A 210 19.18 25.50 8.32
N ARG A 211 19.03 25.55 9.65
CA ARG A 211 18.07 26.46 10.27
C ARG A 211 18.54 27.90 10.20
N SER A 212 17.58 28.80 10.09
CA SER A 212 17.77 30.25 10.08
C SER A 212 18.35 30.79 11.38
N ASP A 213 18.08 30.13 12.51
CA ASP A 213 18.62 30.47 13.83
C ASP A 213 19.98 29.82 14.14
N GLY A 214 20.56 29.09 13.19
CA GLY A 214 21.88 28.46 13.34
C GLY A 214 21.91 27.24 14.26
N LYS A 215 20.76 26.74 14.75
CA LYS A 215 20.74 25.51 15.57
C LYS A 215 21.30 24.32 14.78
N PRO A 216 22.15 23.48 15.40
CA PRO A 216 22.72 22.30 14.75
C PRO A 216 21.62 21.28 14.45
N ILE A 217 21.85 20.45 13.43
CA ILE A 217 20.93 19.40 13.01
C ILE A 217 20.67 18.40 14.13
N GLU A 218 19.39 18.08 14.35
CA GLU A 218 18.94 17.02 15.25
C GLU A 218 18.15 15.94 14.50
N GLY A 219 18.16 14.71 15.02
CA GLY A 219 17.41 13.57 14.49
C GLY A 219 18.07 12.84 13.31
N CYS A 220 17.30 11.94 12.69
CA CYS A 220 17.75 11.07 11.60
C CYS A 220 17.15 11.49 10.27
N ASP A 221 17.90 11.30 9.19
CA ASP A 221 17.45 11.56 7.82
C ASP A 221 16.57 10.44 7.26
N GLY A 222 15.87 10.73 6.17
CA GLY A 222 15.01 9.78 5.45
C GLY A 222 14.61 10.33 4.08
N ASN A 223 13.73 9.63 3.37
CA ASN A 223 13.10 10.21 2.18
C ASN A 223 12.14 11.29 2.64
N LEU A 224 12.40 12.54 2.27
CA LEU A 224 11.62 13.69 2.72
C LEU A 224 10.46 13.99 1.76
N ALA A 225 9.31 14.37 2.30
CA ALA A 225 8.19 14.94 1.54
C ALA A 225 7.50 16.01 2.38
N GLY A 226 7.08 17.10 1.75
CA GLY A 226 6.47 18.24 2.45
C GLY A 226 5.34 18.89 1.67
N GLY A 227 4.63 19.79 2.33
CA GLY A 227 3.63 20.67 1.72
C GLY A 227 2.23 20.56 2.35
N SER A 228 1.34 21.40 1.84
CA SER A 228 -0.05 21.47 2.30
C SER A 228 -0.90 20.30 1.81
N GLY A 229 -1.83 19.87 2.65
CA GLY A 229 -2.83 18.84 2.34
C GLY A 229 -2.28 17.43 2.26
N ASN A 230 -1.07 17.15 2.76
CA ASN A 230 -0.60 15.77 2.77
C ASN A 230 -1.17 14.97 3.94
N THR A 231 -1.32 13.68 3.69
CA THR A 231 -1.59 12.63 4.66
C THR A 231 -0.55 11.52 4.44
N GLY A 232 -0.53 10.51 5.31
CA GLY A 232 0.28 9.32 5.08
C GLY A 232 0.08 8.72 3.68
N ALA A 233 -1.16 8.67 3.20
CA ALA A 233 -1.48 8.15 1.88
C ALA A 233 -0.91 9.01 0.73
N THR A 234 -1.01 10.34 0.82
CA THR A 234 -0.54 11.19 -0.27
C THR A 234 0.99 11.28 -0.34
N VAL A 235 1.70 11.24 0.80
CA VAL A 235 3.17 11.18 0.78
C VAL A 235 3.69 9.84 0.23
N ALA A 236 2.98 8.73 0.47
CA ALA A 236 3.30 7.45 -0.15
C ALA A 236 3.29 7.55 -1.69
N GLN A 237 2.26 8.18 -2.25
CA GLN A 237 2.14 8.41 -3.69
C GLN A 237 3.20 9.37 -4.24
N LYS A 238 3.51 10.46 -3.51
CA LYS A 238 4.56 11.41 -3.90
C LYS A 238 5.92 10.71 -4.04
N TRP A 239 6.29 9.87 -3.08
CA TRP A 239 7.54 9.11 -3.15
C TRP A 239 7.53 8.08 -4.29
N TRP A 240 6.40 7.42 -4.55
CA TRP A 240 6.29 6.53 -5.72
C TRP A 240 6.49 7.28 -7.04
N ASN A 241 5.94 8.49 -7.16
CA ASN A 241 6.01 9.28 -8.38
C ASN A 241 7.40 9.88 -8.65
N SER A 242 8.29 9.89 -7.66
CA SER A 242 9.66 10.40 -7.82
C SER A 242 10.66 9.26 -7.91
N THR A 243 11.41 9.17 -9.02
CA THR A 243 12.32 8.04 -9.30
C THR A 243 13.32 7.78 -8.17
N ALA A 244 13.97 8.82 -7.63
CA ALA A 244 14.96 8.67 -6.56
C ALA A 244 14.33 8.10 -5.27
N HIS A 245 13.20 8.68 -4.85
CA HIS A 245 12.47 8.24 -3.66
C HIS A 245 11.84 6.86 -3.84
N ARG A 246 11.32 6.55 -5.03
CA ARG A 246 10.80 5.23 -5.38
C ARG A 246 11.89 4.16 -5.27
N ASN A 247 13.07 4.44 -5.82
CA ASN A 247 14.18 3.48 -5.80
C ASN A 247 14.71 3.24 -4.39
N SER A 248 14.79 4.27 -3.55
CA SER A 248 15.26 4.13 -2.17
C SER A 248 14.21 3.50 -1.24
N LEU A 249 12.94 3.87 -1.38
CA LEU A 249 11.88 3.51 -0.43
C LEU A 249 11.04 2.32 -0.87
N TYR A 250 10.71 2.17 -2.15
CA TYR A 250 9.92 1.04 -2.66
C TYR A 250 10.79 -0.08 -3.21
N ARG A 251 12.06 0.22 -3.54
CA ARG A 251 13.05 -0.75 -4.02
C ARG A 251 12.45 -1.72 -5.06
N PRO A 252 11.93 -1.25 -6.20
CA PRO A 252 11.21 -2.08 -7.17
C PRO A 252 12.07 -3.21 -7.78
N THR A 253 13.39 -3.16 -7.61
CA THR A 253 14.36 -4.18 -8.03
C THR A 253 14.74 -5.16 -6.92
N TYR A 254 14.21 -4.99 -5.70
CA TYR A 254 14.48 -5.91 -4.59
C TYR A 254 13.74 -7.23 -4.81
N THR A 255 14.49 -8.33 -4.86
CA THR A 255 13.99 -9.69 -5.13
C THR A 255 13.89 -10.57 -3.87
N GLY A 256 14.34 -10.07 -2.71
CA GLY A 256 14.27 -10.80 -1.46
C GLY A 256 12.86 -10.83 -0.85
N SER A 257 12.72 -11.56 0.25
CA SER A 257 11.47 -11.57 1.03
C SER A 257 11.22 -10.22 1.69
N THR A 258 9.96 -9.79 1.73
CA THR A 258 9.49 -8.61 2.49
C THR A 258 9.13 -8.94 3.94
N GLY A 259 9.19 -10.21 4.35
CA GLY A 259 8.79 -10.63 5.71
C GLY A 259 9.64 -9.99 6.82
N GLY A 260 10.93 -9.78 6.58
CA GLY A 260 11.85 -9.08 7.50
C GLY A 260 12.08 -7.60 7.18
N VAL A 261 11.31 -7.03 6.26
CA VAL A 261 11.43 -5.62 5.89
C VAL A 261 10.57 -4.78 6.81
N CYS A 262 11.14 -3.71 7.35
CA CYS A 262 10.42 -2.67 8.09
C CYS A 262 10.39 -1.37 7.27
N ILE A 263 9.22 -0.75 7.23
CA ILE A 263 9.07 0.61 6.70
C ILE A 263 8.83 1.54 7.87
N TYR A 264 9.77 2.46 8.04
CA TYR A 264 9.73 3.44 9.11
C TYR A 264 9.14 4.74 8.58
N LEU A 265 8.26 5.37 9.37
CA LEU A 265 7.61 6.62 9.04
C LEU A 265 7.67 7.58 10.23
N ALA A 266 7.87 8.86 9.91
CA ALA A 266 7.56 9.97 10.77
C ALA A 266 6.82 11.06 9.99
N MET A 267 5.92 11.78 10.65
CA MET A 267 5.23 12.93 10.12
C MET A 267 5.12 14.03 11.19
N THR A 268 5.08 15.28 10.76
CA THR A 268 4.73 16.42 11.61
C THR A 268 3.71 17.30 10.90
N HIS A 269 2.83 17.93 11.67
CA HIS A 269 1.72 18.75 11.20
C HIS A 269 1.84 20.16 11.77
N GLY A 270 1.79 21.16 10.88
CA GLY A 270 2.11 22.54 11.18
C GLY A 270 3.61 22.82 11.30
N GLY A 271 3.88 24.00 11.84
CA GLY A 271 5.22 24.54 12.03
C GLY A 271 5.16 25.99 12.50
N VAL A 272 6.27 26.45 13.06
CA VAL A 272 6.42 27.82 13.52
C VAL A 272 7.06 28.67 12.41
N PRO A 273 6.84 30.00 12.39
CA PRO A 273 5.92 30.74 13.27
C PRO A 273 4.43 30.65 12.86
N ASN A 274 4.11 30.23 11.64
CA ASN A 274 2.77 30.43 11.07
C ASN A 274 2.33 29.37 10.06
N GLU A 275 2.85 28.16 10.12
CA GLU A 275 2.42 27.09 9.22
C GLU A 275 1.18 26.38 9.78
N PRO A 276 0.10 26.26 8.98
CA PRO A 276 -1.13 25.64 9.45
C PRO A 276 -0.95 24.13 9.64
N TYR A 277 -1.81 23.51 10.46
CA TYR A 277 -1.83 22.05 10.66
C TYR A 277 -1.86 21.25 9.36
N SER A 278 -2.50 21.78 8.31
CA SER A 278 -2.55 21.14 6.98
C SER A 278 -1.21 21.12 6.25
N PHE A 279 -0.22 21.92 6.65
CA PHE A 279 1.15 21.80 6.17
C PHE A 279 1.85 20.68 6.91
N THR A 280 2.38 19.73 6.16
CA THR A 280 2.98 18.52 6.74
C THR A 280 4.40 18.36 6.26
N ARG A 281 5.23 17.76 7.11
CA ARG A 281 6.54 17.22 6.74
C ARG A 281 6.53 15.74 7.06
N ALA A 282 7.10 14.92 6.19
CA ALA A 282 7.15 13.49 6.33
C ALA A 282 8.54 12.98 5.98
N ALA A 283 8.95 11.91 6.68
CA ALA A 283 10.18 11.18 6.42
C ALA A 283 9.89 9.68 6.46
N ALA A 284 10.41 8.93 5.49
CA ALA A 284 10.31 7.48 5.50
C ALA A 284 11.59 6.78 5.04
N ARG A 285 11.83 5.58 5.56
CA ARG A 285 12.96 4.73 5.15
C ARG A 285 12.59 3.26 5.11
N TRP A 286 13.24 2.55 4.18
CA TRP A 286 13.25 1.09 4.12
C TRP A 286 14.37 0.57 5.03
N GLY A 287 14.07 -0.41 5.86
CA GLY A 287 15.06 -1.06 6.73
C GLY A 287 14.71 -2.51 7.04
N SER A 288 15.42 -3.10 8.00
CA SER A 288 15.14 -4.42 8.54
C SER A 288 14.35 -4.32 9.85
N CYS A 289 13.43 -5.25 10.05
CA CYS A 289 13.01 -5.66 11.38
C CYS A 289 14.01 -6.68 11.94
#